data_AF-A0A352RWS6-F1
#
_entry.id   AF-A0A352RWS6-F1
#
_cell.length_a   1.000
_cell.length_b   1.000
_cell.length_c   1.000
_cell.angle_alpha   90.00
_cell.angle_beta   90.00
_cell.angle_gamma   90.00
#
_symmetry.space_group_name_H-M   'P 1'
#
loop_
_entity.id
_entity.type
_entity.pdbx_description
1 polymer ?
#
loop_
_entity_poly.entity_id
_entity_poly.type
_entity_poly.pdbx_seq_one_letter_code
_entity_poly.pdbx_strand_id
1 'polypeptide(L)'
;GAWSAVTANSALIYNNTTPNFQPHHQPFNYYSAFSPVDHADYRTAHLKDFDSSFLADAAAGKLPAVSFYKPQGNLNQHAGYANVTDGDAHIANVIAQLQKSPQWNNMLIVVTYDENGGFYDHAPVPKADRWGPGTRIPAIVISPFAKRGFVDHTQYDTASVLRFITHRFALPTLPGLKLRDDSLIANGKPAMGDLSNALTFPAQ
;
A
#
# COMPACT_ATOMS: atom_id res chain seq x y z
N GLY A 1 11.54 2.45 2.49
CA GLY A 1 12.40 1.28 2.73
C GLY A 1 13.39 1.60 3.80
N ALA A 2 14.57 2.11 3.46
CA ALA A 2 15.72 2.23 4.37
C ALA A 2 16.07 0.93 5.14
N TRP A 3 15.62 -0.21 4.62
CA TRP A 3 15.80 -1.55 5.15
C TRP A 3 17.27 -1.92 5.25
N SER A 4 18.02 -1.74 4.15
CA SER A 4 19.45 -2.05 4.11
C SER A 4 20.25 -1.13 5.03
N ALA A 5 19.78 0.11 5.22
CA ALA A 5 20.41 1.04 6.15
C ALA A 5 20.26 0.56 7.60
N VAL A 6 19.09 0.04 8.00
CA VAL A 6 18.89 -0.47 9.36
C VAL A 6 19.49 -1.84 9.63
N THR A 7 19.63 -2.69 8.62
CA THR A 7 20.35 -3.95 8.79
C THR A 7 21.85 -3.70 9.01
N ALA A 8 22.41 -2.65 8.40
CA ALA A 8 23.78 -2.23 8.62
C ALA A 8 23.96 -1.44 9.93
N ASN A 9 22.97 -0.64 10.32
CA ASN A 9 23.02 0.18 11.53
C ASN A 9 21.64 0.30 12.19
N SER A 10 21.41 -0.51 13.24
CA SER A 10 20.16 -0.50 14.00
C SER A 10 19.90 0.81 14.75
N ALA A 11 20.90 1.69 14.92
CA ALA A 11 20.71 2.99 15.53
C ALA A 11 19.80 3.93 14.69
N LEU A 12 19.51 3.56 13.43
CA LEU A 12 18.60 4.26 12.50
C LEU A 12 17.10 3.93 12.74
N ILE A 13 16.80 3.08 13.71
CA ILE A 13 15.43 2.73 14.10
C ILE A 13 14.90 3.78 15.09
N TYR A 14 13.70 4.30 14.84
CA TYR A 14 12.99 5.25 15.72
C TYR A 14 13.85 6.42 16.24
N ASN A 15 14.64 7.03 15.37
CA ASN A 15 15.54 8.10 15.75
C ASN A 15 15.23 9.41 15.01
N ASN A 16 16.02 10.45 15.29
CA ASN A 16 15.88 11.77 14.66
C ASN A 16 16.82 11.97 13.47
N THR A 17 17.47 10.91 12.95
CA THR A 17 18.38 11.01 11.81
C THR A 17 17.79 10.34 10.58
N THR A 18 18.17 10.82 9.40
CA THR A 18 17.68 10.28 8.13
C THR A 18 18.69 9.25 7.59
N PRO A 19 18.23 8.06 7.17
CA PRO A 19 16.82 7.64 7.11
C PRO A 19 16.29 7.18 8.47
N ASN A 20 15.10 7.66 8.83
CA ASN A 20 14.38 7.21 10.02
C ASN A 20 13.49 6.01 9.64
N PHE A 21 13.85 4.83 10.13
CA PHE A 21 13.12 3.59 9.83
C PHE A 21 12.12 3.23 10.93
N GLN A 22 10.93 2.81 10.49
CA GLN A 22 9.80 2.45 11.35
C GLN A 22 9.50 0.95 11.17
N PRO A 23 10.11 0.05 11.96
CA PRO A 23 10.01 -1.40 11.72
C PRO A 23 8.57 -1.94 11.82
N HIS A 24 7.71 -1.33 12.63
CA HIS A 24 6.30 -1.72 12.73
C HIS A 24 5.48 -1.40 11.47
N HIS A 25 5.99 -0.56 10.57
CA HIS A 25 5.38 -0.28 9.25
C HIS A 25 5.82 -1.27 8.15
N GLN A 26 6.56 -2.33 8.50
CA GLN A 26 6.91 -3.41 7.58
C GLN A 26 6.13 -4.69 7.94
N PRO A 27 4.90 -4.87 7.40
CA PRO A 27 4.00 -5.93 7.84
C PRO A 27 4.53 -7.34 7.57
N PHE A 28 5.37 -7.50 6.53
CA PHE A 28 5.98 -8.79 6.21
C PHE A 28 6.93 -9.30 7.30
N ASN A 29 7.44 -8.44 8.18
CA ASN A 29 8.25 -8.85 9.32
C ASN A 29 7.53 -9.76 10.31
N TYR A 30 6.19 -9.76 10.29
CA TYR A 30 5.37 -10.57 11.20
C TYR A 30 5.05 -11.96 10.66
N TYR A 31 5.56 -12.32 9.46
CA TYR A 31 5.37 -13.62 8.85
C TYR A 31 6.65 -14.45 8.94
N SER A 32 6.54 -15.70 9.40
CA SER A 32 7.67 -16.61 9.53
C SER A 32 8.41 -16.82 8.21
N ALA A 33 7.73 -16.81 7.07
CA ALA A 33 8.33 -16.89 5.74
C ALA A 33 9.37 -15.78 5.45
N PHE A 34 9.31 -14.66 6.19
CA PHE A 34 10.27 -13.56 6.11
C PHE A 34 11.22 -13.53 7.31
N SER A 35 11.38 -14.64 8.04
CA SER A 35 12.33 -14.77 9.15
C SER A 35 13.74 -14.37 8.68
N PRO A 36 14.42 -13.44 9.38
CA PRO A 36 15.79 -13.08 9.03
C PRO A 36 16.81 -14.18 9.36
N VAL A 37 16.40 -15.22 10.10
CA VAL A 37 17.26 -16.35 10.48
C VAL A 37 16.94 -17.57 9.60
N ASP A 38 15.68 -17.99 9.57
CA ASP A 38 15.30 -19.26 8.93
C ASP A 38 15.08 -19.11 7.41
N HIS A 39 14.80 -17.90 6.95
CA HIS A 39 14.42 -17.60 5.56
C HIS A 39 15.10 -16.34 5.01
N ALA A 40 16.38 -16.15 5.36
CA ALA A 40 17.15 -14.96 5.00
C ALA A 40 17.18 -14.68 3.49
N ASP A 41 17.32 -15.71 2.65
CA ASP A 41 17.34 -15.56 1.19
C ASP A 41 15.99 -15.09 0.64
N TYR A 42 14.89 -15.70 1.10
CA TYR A 42 13.55 -15.30 0.71
C TYR A 42 13.25 -13.86 1.12
N ARG A 43 13.63 -13.50 2.35
CA ARG A 43 13.53 -12.14 2.87
C ARG A 43 14.31 -11.15 2.00
N THR A 44 15.57 -11.47 1.67
CA THR A 44 16.45 -10.62 0.87
C THR A 44 15.96 -10.47 -0.56
N ALA A 45 15.33 -11.50 -1.13
CA ALA A 45 14.75 -11.45 -2.47
C ALA A 45 13.53 -10.52 -2.56
N HIS A 46 12.75 -10.35 -1.49
CA HIS A 46 11.45 -9.68 -1.53
C HIS A 46 11.38 -8.35 -0.75
N LEU A 47 12.20 -8.15 0.28
CA LEU A 47 12.26 -6.89 1.02
C LEU A 47 13.41 -6.03 0.50
N LYS A 48 13.05 -5.06 -0.34
CA LYS A 48 13.98 -4.17 -1.04
C LYS A 48 13.82 -2.73 -0.58
N ASP A 49 14.85 -1.93 -0.87
CA ASP A 49 14.81 -0.51 -0.68
C ASP A 49 14.30 0.25 -1.89
N PHE A 50 13.81 1.46 -1.62
CA PHE A 50 13.60 2.44 -2.67
C PHE A 50 14.90 3.21 -2.84
N ASP A 51 15.69 2.77 -3.82
CA ASP A 51 17.00 3.30 -4.15
C ASP A 51 17.18 3.35 -5.68
N SER A 52 18.42 3.55 -6.14
CA SER A 52 18.73 3.57 -7.57
C SER A 52 18.44 2.25 -8.28
N SER A 53 18.46 1.11 -7.58
CA SER A 53 18.14 -0.20 -8.16
C SER A 53 16.65 -0.33 -8.47
N PHE A 54 15.78 0.09 -7.54
CA PHE A 54 14.34 0.14 -7.79
C PHE A 54 14.00 1.03 -9.00
N LEU A 55 14.63 2.20 -9.09
CA LEU A 55 14.42 3.12 -10.21
C LEU A 55 14.94 2.55 -11.54
N ALA A 56 16.07 1.83 -11.52
CA ALA A 56 16.58 1.13 -12.69
C ALA A 56 15.64 0.00 -13.14
N ASP A 57 15.09 -0.78 -12.21
CA ASP A 57 14.12 -1.82 -12.51
C ASP A 57 12.82 -1.24 -13.07
N ALA A 58 12.33 -0.12 -12.51
CA ALA A 58 11.18 0.60 -13.05
C ALA A 58 11.43 1.08 -14.49
N ALA A 59 12.58 1.70 -14.74
CA ALA A 59 12.95 2.19 -16.08
C ALA A 59 13.14 1.04 -17.09
N ALA A 60 13.61 -0.11 -16.63
CA ALA A 60 13.81 -1.31 -17.45
C ALA A 60 12.55 -2.17 -17.61
N GLY A 61 11.45 -1.82 -16.95
CA GLY A 61 10.19 -2.60 -16.98
C GLY A 61 10.30 -3.96 -16.28
N LYS A 62 11.09 -4.03 -15.19
CA LYS A 62 11.40 -5.25 -14.43
C LYS A 62 10.72 -5.31 -13.06
N LEU A 63 9.81 -4.39 -12.75
CA LEU A 63 9.13 -4.43 -11.46
C LEU A 63 8.28 -5.71 -11.34
N PRO A 64 8.21 -6.33 -10.14
CA PRO A 64 7.33 -7.45 -9.86
C PRO A 64 5.87 -7.11 -10.14
N ALA A 65 5.06 -8.15 -10.38
CA ALA A 65 3.62 -8.01 -10.64
C ALA A 65 2.85 -7.31 -9.51
N VAL A 66 3.33 -7.45 -8.27
CA VAL A 66 2.83 -6.72 -7.09
C VAL A 66 4.01 -6.16 -6.33
N SER A 67 4.00 -4.84 -6.10
CA SER A 67 5.01 -4.14 -5.31
C SER A 67 4.33 -3.27 -4.26
N PHE A 68 4.66 -3.50 -2.98
CA PHE A 68 4.23 -2.61 -1.90
C PHE A 68 5.35 -1.62 -1.59
N TYR A 69 5.02 -0.33 -1.60
CA TYR A 69 5.98 0.73 -1.34
C TYR A 69 5.61 1.52 -0.09
N LYS A 70 6.56 1.60 0.86
CA LYS A 70 6.49 2.48 2.03
C LYS A 70 7.65 3.51 1.97
N PRO A 71 7.34 4.82 1.92
CA PRO A 71 8.36 5.87 2.02
C PRO A 71 9.17 5.78 3.31
N GLN A 72 10.39 6.32 3.28
CA GLN A 72 11.18 6.54 4.51
C GLN A 72 10.46 7.48 5.48
N GLY A 73 10.83 7.45 6.77
CA GLY A 73 10.09 8.12 7.84
C GLY A 73 9.81 9.60 7.58
N ASN A 74 10.79 10.39 7.12
CA ASN A 74 10.58 11.82 6.85
C ASN A 74 9.69 12.12 5.63
N LEU A 75 9.37 11.12 4.80
CA LEU A 75 8.58 11.26 3.56
C LEU A 75 7.22 10.56 3.63
N ASN A 76 6.81 10.08 4.81
CA ASN A 76 5.58 9.29 4.96
C ASN A 76 4.35 10.11 5.39
N GLN A 77 4.47 11.43 5.51
CA GLN A 77 3.40 12.36 5.93
C GLN A 77 2.83 12.13 7.34
N HIS A 78 3.46 11.28 8.16
CA HIS A 78 2.99 11.01 9.50
C HIS A 78 3.10 12.25 10.39
N ALA A 79 2.04 12.53 11.13
CA ALA A 79 1.99 13.67 12.03
C ALA A 79 3.10 13.61 13.10
N GLY A 80 3.63 14.77 13.48
CA GLY A 80 4.61 14.93 14.55
C GLY A 80 6.08 14.83 14.13
N TYR A 81 6.42 14.14 13.04
CA TYR A 81 7.81 14.04 12.57
C TYR A 81 8.01 14.11 11.06
N ALA A 82 6.94 14.06 10.26
CA ALA A 82 6.97 14.32 8.83
C ALA A 82 5.93 15.39 8.46
N ASN A 83 5.92 15.81 7.20
CA ASN A 83 4.99 16.81 6.70
C ASN A 83 4.37 16.40 5.36
N VAL A 84 3.22 16.99 5.05
CA VAL A 84 2.42 16.69 3.86
C VAL A 84 3.15 17.10 2.58
N THR A 85 3.74 18.30 2.55
CA THR A 85 4.40 18.87 1.36
C THR A 85 5.51 17.98 0.82
N ASP A 86 6.45 17.54 1.68
CA ASP A 86 7.56 16.70 1.27
C ASP A 86 7.09 15.31 0.83
N GLY A 87 6.10 14.75 1.54
CA GLY A 87 5.49 13.48 1.16
C GLY A 87 4.74 13.53 -0.16
N ASP A 88 4.01 14.61 -0.44
CA ASP A 88 3.28 14.79 -1.70
C ASP A 88 4.25 14.98 -2.86
N ALA A 89 5.30 15.79 -2.68
CA ALA A 89 6.36 15.96 -3.68
C ALA A 89 7.04 14.62 -3.97
N HIS A 90 7.28 13.81 -2.94
CA HIS A 90 7.86 12.49 -3.08
C HIS A 90 6.93 11.51 -3.81
N ILE A 91 5.65 11.44 -3.43
CA ILE A 91 4.62 10.62 -4.11
C ILE A 91 4.55 11.01 -5.60
N ALA A 92 4.48 12.30 -5.91
CA ALA A 92 4.42 12.80 -7.27
C ALA A 92 5.66 12.40 -8.09
N ASN A 93 6.87 12.52 -7.50
CA ASN A 93 8.10 12.08 -8.16
C ASN A 93 8.08 10.58 -8.45
N VAL A 94 7.74 9.74 -7.47
CA VAL A 94 7.66 8.28 -7.65
C VAL A 94 6.70 7.92 -8.78
N ILE A 95 5.49 8.48 -8.77
CA ILE A 95 4.50 8.25 -9.83
C ILE A 95 5.04 8.70 -11.20
N ALA A 96 5.68 9.87 -11.27
CA ALA A 96 6.25 10.37 -12.53
C ALA A 96 7.36 9.46 -13.09
N GLN A 97 8.14 8.79 -12.22
CA GLN A 97 9.11 7.78 -12.68
C GLN A 97 8.40 6.50 -13.17
N LEU A 98 7.39 6.03 -12.42
CA LEU A 98 6.62 4.85 -12.80
C LEU A 98 5.86 5.03 -14.12
N GLN A 99 5.35 6.24 -14.40
CA GLN A 99 4.70 6.58 -15.67
C GLN A 99 5.63 6.54 -16.89
N LYS A 100 6.96 6.63 -16.68
CA LYS A 100 7.96 6.47 -17.75
C LYS A 100 8.32 5.01 -17.99
N SER A 101 7.91 4.10 -17.11
CA SER A 101 8.21 2.68 -17.23
C SER A 101 7.55 2.08 -18.49
N PRO A 102 8.22 1.16 -19.20
CA PRO A 102 7.58 0.33 -20.23
C PRO A 102 6.34 -0.43 -19.71
N GLN A 103 6.24 -0.67 -18.39
CA GLN A 103 5.10 -1.35 -17.77
C GLN A 103 3.89 -0.42 -17.54
N TRP A 104 4.03 0.91 -17.69
CA TRP A 104 2.97 1.89 -17.35
C TRP A 104 1.62 1.58 -18.00
N ASN A 105 1.62 1.19 -19.28
CA ASN A 105 0.40 0.88 -20.04
C ASN A 105 -0.44 -0.27 -19.41
N ASN A 106 0.17 -1.07 -18.53
CA ASN A 106 -0.47 -2.18 -17.83
C ASN A 106 -0.36 -2.03 -16.30
N MET A 107 -0.14 -0.81 -15.80
CA MET A 107 0.11 -0.54 -14.39
C MET A 107 -1.12 0.05 -13.70
N LEU A 108 -1.32 -0.36 -12.45
CA LEU A 108 -2.23 0.27 -11.50
C LEU A 108 -1.45 0.65 -10.25
N ILE A 109 -1.52 1.92 -9.88
CA ILE A 109 -0.93 2.46 -8.66
C ILE A 109 -2.07 2.83 -7.72
N VAL A 110 -2.00 2.35 -6.47
CA VAL A 110 -2.89 2.78 -5.38
C VAL A 110 -2.05 3.59 -4.41
N VAL A 111 -2.38 4.86 -4.23
CA VAL A 111 -1.85 5.68 -3.14
C VAL A 111 -2.89 5.68 -2.03
N THR A 112 -2.52 5.23 -0.84
CA THR A 112 -3.41 5.19 0.33
C THR A 112 -2.59 5.27 1.62
N TYR A 113 -3.27 5.32 2.75
CA TYR A 113 -2.71 5.52 4.07
C TYR A 113 -2.99 4.29 4.94
N ASP A 114 -2.18 4.08 5.96
CA ASP A 114 -2.39 3.00 6.92
C ASP A 114 -3.41 3.37 7.99
N GLU A 115 -3.48 4.66 8.35
CA GLU A 115 -4.33 5.20 9.41
C GLU A 115 -4.68 6.70 9.17
N ASN A 116 -5.46 7.33 10.08
CA ASN A 116 -6.05 8.66 9.88
C ASN A 116 -5.32 9.81 10.62
N GLY A 117 -4.16 9.56 11.21
CA GLY A 117 -3.37 10.46 12.07
C GLY A 117 -4.03 10.86 13.38
N GLY A 118 -5.17 10.25 13.74
CA GLY A 118 -6.04 10.75 14.81
C GLY A 118 -6.80 12.04 14.47
N PHE A 119 -6.75 12.50 13.22
CA PHE A 119 -7.51 13.67 12.77
C PHE A 119 -9.00 13.37 12.66
N TYR A 120 -9.83 14.41 12.84
CA TYR A 120 -11.29 14.29 12.75
C TYR A 120 -11.74 13.95 11.32
N ASP A 121 -12.62 12.97 11.21
CA ASP A 121 -13.43 12.72 10.01
C ASP A 121 -14.91 12.60 10.44
N HIS A 122 -15.81 13.18 9.65
CA HIS A 122 -17.24 13.22 9.97
C HIS A 122 -17.96 11.89 9.70
N ALA A 123 -17.37 11.00 8.90
CA ALA A 123 -18.01 9.77 8.49
C ALA A 123 -18.05 8.78 9.66
N PRO A 124 -19.23 8.20 9.96
CA PRO A 124 -19.32 7.19 10.99
C PRO A 124 -18.54 5.94 10.58
N VAL A 125 -17.81 5.37 11.53
CA VAL A 125 -17.08 4.12 11.34
C VAL A 125 -18.08 2.97 11.11
N PRO A 126 -18.01 2.23 10.00
CA PRO A 126 -18.90 1.10 9.76
C PRO A 126 -18.63 -0.04 10.74
N LYS A 127 -19.71 -0.64 11.27
CA LYS A 127 -19.61 -1.80 12.15
C LYS A 127 -19.39 -3.09 11.33
N ALA A 128 -18.31 -3.80 11.61
CA ALA A 128 -18.10 -5.16 11.13
C ALA A 128 -17.32 -6.00 12.18
N ASP A 129 -16.16 -6.54 11.81
CA ASP A 129 -15.39 -7.41 12.69
C ASP A 129 -14.61 -6.61 13.75
N ARG A 130 -13.93 -7.33 14.66
CA ARG A 130 -13.13 -6.71 15.73
C ARG A 130 -12.07 -5.74 15.23
N TRP A 131 -11.63 -5.88 13.98
CA TRP A 131 -10.52 -5.15 13.39
C TRP A 131 -10.96 -4.02 12.46
N GLY A 132 -12.26 -3.75 12.36
CA GLY A 132 -12.76 -2.61 11.60
C GLY A 132 -13.91 -2.94 10.65
N PRO A 133 -14.14 -2.12 9.61
CA PRO A 133 -13.29 -1.01 9.15
C PRO A 133 -13.11 0.09 10.20
N GLY A 134 -12.03 0.87 10.09
CA GLY A 134 -11.73 2.01 10.96
C GLY A 134 -12.20 3.34 10.37
N THR A 135 -11.62 4.45 10.85
CA THR A 135 -11.84 5.80 10.30
C THR A 135 -11.50 5.86 8.81
N ARG A 136 -12.20 6.70 8.06
CA ARG A 136 -11.94 6.91 6.64
C ARG A 136 -10.53 7.47 6.42
N ILE A 137 -9.89 7.01 5.36
CA ILE A 137 -8.58 7.45 4.88
C ILE A 137 -8.66 7.82 3.40
N PRO A 138 -7.75 8.66 2.87
CA PRO A 138 -7.66 8.90 1.45
C PRO A 138 -7.21 7.64 0.67
N ALA A 139 -7.72 7.51 -0.55
CA ALA A 139 -7.23 6.54 -1.52
C ALA A 139 -7.34 7.13 -2.93
N ILE A 140 -6.28 6.97 -3.73
CA ILE A 140 -6.22 7.44 -5.12
C ILE A 140 -5.78 6.26 -6.00
N VAL A 141 -6.56 5.99 -7.04
CA VAL A 141 -6.23 4.99 -8.07
C VAL A 141 -5.69 5.72 -9.30
N ILE A 142 -4.50 5.35 -9.73
CA ILE A 142 -3.77 5.97 -10.84
C ILE A 142 -3.39 4.87 -11.84
N SER A 143 -3.94 4.94 -13.05
CA SER A 143 -3.74 3.93 -14.07
C SER A 143 -4.18 4.46 -15.44
N PRO A 144 -3.64 3.94 -16.57
CA PRO A 144 -4.26 4.11 -17.88
C PRO A 144 -5.73 3.65 -17.93
N PHE A 145 -6.12 2.71 -17.07
CA PHE A 145 -7.48 2.19 -16.96
C PHE A 145 -8.36 2.96 -15.96
N ALA A 146 -7.81 3.93 -15.22
CA ALA A 146 -8.57 4.66 -14.21
C ALA A 146 -9.61 5.58 -14.87
N LYS A 147 -10.85 5.58 -14.34
CA LYS A 147 -11.88 6.55 -14.73
C LYS A 147 -11.37 7.96 -14.39
N ARG A 148 -11.38 8.88 -15.37
CA ARG A 148 -10.88 10.25 -15.21
C ARG A 148 -11.90 11.14 -14.53
N GLY A 149 -11.45 11.97 -13.57
CA GLY A 149 -12.32 12.90 -12.85
C GLY A 149 -13.44 12.23 -12.06
N PHE A 150 -13.24 10.96 -11.68
CA PHE A 150 -14.25 10.11 -11.07
C PHE A 150 -14.00 9.96 -9.57
N VAL A 151 -15.05 10.16 -8.77
CA VAL A 151 -15.05 9.85 -7.34
C VAL A 151 -15.86 8.58 -7.15
N ASP A 152 -15.17 7.52 -6.73
CA ASP A 152 -15.82 6.25 -6.43
C ASP A 152 -16.40 6.28 -5.02
N HIS A 153 -17.71 6.04 -4.91
CA HIS A 153 -18.43 5.98 -3.63
C HIS A 153 -18.67 4.54 -3.14
N THR A 154 -18.12 3.54 -3.83
CA THR A 154 -18.11 2.16 -3.34
C THR A 154 -17.41 2.09 -1.99
N GLN A 155 -17.92 1.27 -1.07
CA GLN A 155 -17.30 1.09 0.23
C GLN A 155 -16.01 0.28 0.12
N TYR A 156 -14.92 0.84 0.61
CA TYR A 156 -13.59 0.22 0.64
C TYR A 156 -12.97 0.30 2.04
N ASP A 157 -12.10 -0.65 2.34
CA ASP A 157 -11.09 -0.58 3.40
C ASP A 157 -9.68 -0.85 2.85
N THR A 158 -8.65 -0.76 3.70
CA THR A 158 -7.26 -1.02 3.32
C THR A 158 -7.05 -2.41 2.71
N ALA A 159 -7.87 -3.39 3.09
CA ALA A 159 -7.82 -4.74 2.56
C ALA A 159 -8.45 -4.88 1.16
N SER A 160 -9.10 -3.84 0.63
CA SER A 160 -9.58 -3.80 -0.76
C SER A 160 -8.44 -3.91 -1.77
N VAL A 161 -7.22 -3.48 -1.43
CA VAL A 161 -6.02 -3.73 -2.23
C VAL A 161 -5.74 -5.23 -2.34
N LEU A 162 -5.88 -5.98 -1.25
CA LEU A 162 -5.72 -7.44 -1.26
C LEU A 162 -6.85 -8.13 -2.02
N ARG A 163 -8.08 -7.60 -1.96
CA ARG A 163 -9.21 -8.07 -2.78
C ARG A 163 -8.91 -7.91 -4.27
N PHE A 164 -8.41 -6.74 -4.67
CA PHE A 164 -8.01 -6.49 -6.06
C PHE A 164 -6.95 -7.48 -6.53
N ILE A 165 -5.89 -7.68 -5.74
CA ILE A 165 -4.82 -8.64 -6.05
C ILE A 165 -5.38 -10.07 -6.16
N THR A 166 -6.19 -10.48 -5.18
CA THR A 166 -6.81 -11.81 -5.16
C THR A 166 -7.64 -12.05 -6.42
N HIS A 167 -8.49 -11.09 -6.78
CA HIS A 167 -9.31 -11.17 -7.99
C HIS A 167 -8.44 -11.16 -9.26
N ARG A 168 -7.50 -10.21 -9.39
CA ARG A 168 -6.66 -10.05 -10.57
C ARG A 168 -5.85 -11.31 -10.91
N PHE A 169 -5.39 -12.04 -9.90
CA PHE A 169 -4.57 -13.24 -10.06
C PHE A 169 -5.33 -14.55 -9.82
N ALA A 170 -6.67 -14.50 -9.71
CA ALA A 170 -7.52 -15.66 -9.45
C ALA A 170 -7.05 -16.50 -8.24
N LEU A 171 -6.61 -15.83 -7.18
CA LEU A 171 -6.13 -16.47 -5.96
C LEU A 171 -7.31 -16.89 -5.06
N PRO A 172 -7.12 -17.89 -4.18
CA PRO A 172 -8.09 -18.19 -3.15
C PRO A 172 -8.34 -16.98 -2.23
N THR A 173 -9.60 -16.72 -1.91
CA THR A 173 -9.98 -15.66 -0.97
C THR A 173 -9.33 -15.87 0.39
N LEU A 174 -8.60 -14.86 0.86
CA LEU A 174 -7.97 -14.90 2.17
C LEU A 174 -9.05 -14.97 3.28
N PRO A 175 -8.88 -15.80 4.32
CA PRO A 175 -9.87 -15.94 5.40
C PRO A 175 -10.25 -14.61 6.06
N GLY A 176 -9.29 -13.69 6.21
CA GLY A 176 -9.55 -12.36 6.77
C GLY A 176 -10.47 -11.49 5.90
N LEU A 177 -10.36 -11.59 4.57
CA LEU A 177 -11.26 -10.87 3.65
C LEU A 177 -12.68 -11.42 3.74
N LYS A 178 -12.82 -12.75 3.76
CA LYS A 178 -14.11 -13.41 3.94
C LYS A 178 -14.75 -13.03 5.28
N LEU A 179 -13.99 -13.07 6.38
CA LEU A 179 -14.48 -12.69 7.71
C LEU A 179 -15.02 -11.25 7.72
N ARG A 180 -14.28 -10.32 7.10
CA ARG A 180 -14.70 -8.92 6.98
C ARG A 180 -16.02 -8.78 6.24
N ASP A 181 -16.16 -9.46 5.10
CA ASP A 181 -17.36 -9.39 4.26
C ASP A 181 -18.57 -10.02 4.97
N ASP A 182 -18.41 -11.22 5.54
CA ASP A 182 -19.45 -11.89 6.32
C ASP A 182 -19.92 -11.01 7.51
N SER A 183 -18.99 -10.33 8.17
CA SER A 183 -19.30 -9.46 9.31
C SER A 183 -20.02 -8.17 8.90
N LEU A 184 -19.66 -7.57 7.76
CA LEU A 184 -20.40 -6.42 7.20
C LEU A 184 -21.83 -6.81 6.86
N ILE A 185 -22.00 -7.94 6.17
CA ILE A 185 -23.32 -8.47 5.79
C ILE A 185 -24.18 -8.73 7.03
N ALA A 186 -23.61 -9.34 8.07
CA ALA A 186 -24.31 -9.58 9.33
C ALA A 186 -24.74 -8.27 10.05
N ASN A 187 -24.08 -7.14 9.76
CA ASN A 187 -24.44 -5.82 10.28
C ASN A 187 -25.23 -4.96 9.26
N GLY A 188 -25.81 -5.59 8.23
CA GLY A 188 -26.67 -4.91 7.25
C GLY A 188 -25.92 -3.99 6.28
N LYS A 189 -24.62 -4.23 6.08
CA LYS A 189 -23.76 -3.50 5.12
C LYS A 189 -23.41 -4.41 3.94
N PRO A 190 -23.15 -3.86 2.74
CA PRO A 190 -22.61 -4.65 1.64
C PRO A 190 -21.19 -5.13 1.96
N ALA A 191 -20.73 -6.16 1.25
CA ALA A 191 -19.32 -6.53 1.24
C ALA A 191 -18.44 -5.38 0.72
N MET A 192 -17.17 -5.38 1.09
CA MET A 192 -16.22 -4.38 0.60
C MET A 192 -15.95 -4.58 -0.90
N GLY A 193 -15.78 -3.47 -1.62
CA GLY A 193 -15.34 -3.53 -3.00
C GLY A 193 -13.86 -3.89 -3.14
N ASP A 194 -13.41 -4.08 -4.39
CA ASP A 194 -12.06 -4.50 -4.76
C ASP A 194 -11.33 -3.46 -5.63
N LEU A 195 -11.74 -2.19 -5.59
CA LEU A 195 -11.24 -1.09 -6.43
C LEU A 195 -11.55 -1.21 -7.94
N SER A 196 -12.16 -2.29 -8.43
CA SER A 196 -12.45 -2.46 -9.85
C SER A 196 -13.44 -1.44 -10.40
N ASN A 197 -14.34 -0.90 -9.56
CA ASN A 197 -15.28 0.14 -9.98
C ASN A 197 -14.59 1.47 -10.34
N ALA A 198 -13.36 1.71 -9.88
CA ALA A 198 -12.56 2.88 -10.28
C ALA A 198 -11.94 2.71 -11.68
N LEU A 199 -12.08 1.55 -12.31
CA LEU A 199 -11.39 1.18 -13.55
C LEU A 199 -12.36 0.99 -14.71
N THR A 200 -11.85 1.12 -15.92
CA THR A 200 -12.53 0.78 -17.16
C THR A 200 -11.53 0.10 -18.07
N PHE A 201 -11.81 -1.14 -18.42
CA PHE A 201 -10.99 -1.90 -19.35
C PHE A 201 -11.60 -1.80 -20.76
N PRO A 202 -10.79 -1.74 -21.82
CA PRO A 202 -11.29 -1.93 -23.18
C PRO A 202 -12.04 -3.25 -23.29
N ALA A 203 -13.09 -3.29 -24.10
CA ALA A 203 -13.71 -4.56 -24.46
C ALA A 203 -12.65 -5.48 -25.09
N GLN A 204 -12.62 -6.75 -24.66
CA GLN A 204 -11.77 -7.79 -25.25
C GLN A 204 -12.26 -8.19 -26.63
#